data_AF-A0A958GQM6-F1
#
_entry.id   AF-A0A958GQM6-F1
#
_cell.length_a   1.000
_cell.length_b   1.000
_cell.length_c   1.000
_cell.angle_alpha   90.00
_cell.angle_beta   90.00
_cell.angle_gamma   90.00
#
_symmetry.space_group_name_H-M   'P 1'
#
loop_
_entity.id
_entity.type
_entity.pdbx_description
1 polymer ?
#
loop_
_entity_poly.entity_id
_entity_poly.type
_entity_poly.pdbx_seq_one_letter_code
_entity_poly.pdbx_strand_id
1 'polypeptide(L)' 'MRQGEIMKLSWNTVNLKESYRILTETKNGTQRRVPLHGEALRLFKEHNRVRRIDFQLVFPGSNPERPIDVRSAWEHHVSR' A
#
# COMPACT_ATOMS: atom_id res chain seq x y z
N MET A 1 9.15 -3.92 -5.17
CA MET A 1 8.95 -3.62 -3.74
C MET A 1 8.79 -4.92 -2.99
N ARG A 2 9.30 -5.02 -1.76
CA ARG A 2 9.09 -6.20 -0.90
C ARG A 2 7.66 -6.21 -0.39
N GLN A 3 7.13 -7.39 -0.06
CA GLN A 3 5.77 -7.53 0.47
C GLN A 3 5.49 -6.59 1.65
N GLY A 4 6.41 -6.52 2.62
CA GLY A 4 6.25 -5.63 3.78
C GLY A 4 6.19 -4.14 3.43
N GLU A 5 6.84 -3.72 2.34
CA GLU A 5 6.77 -2.32 1.85
C GLU A 5 5.40 -2.03 1.23
N ILE A 6 4.85 -3.00 0.48
CA ILE A 6 3.54 -2.92 -0.17
C ILE A 6 2.41 -2.90 0.87
N MET A 7 2.48 -3.79 1.86
CA MET A 7 1.44 -3.89 2.89
C MET A 7 1.44 -2.66 3.81
N LYS A 8 2.59 -2.02 4.01
CA LYS A 8 2.72 -0.76 4.76
C LYS A 8 2.56 0.48 3.87
N LEU A 9 1.88 0.35 2.73
CA LEU A 9 1.55 1.51 1.90
C LEU A 9 0.58 2.43 2.65
N SER A 10 0.85 3.73 2.63
CA SER A 10 0.05 4.77 3.28
C SER A 10 -0.22 5.90 2.29
N TRP A 11 -1.46 6.39 2.27
CA TRP A 11 -1.89 7.48 1.38
C TRP A 11 -1.05 8.75 1.57
N ASN A 12 -0.54 9.00 2.76
CA ASN A 12 0.29 10.18 3.07
C ASN A 12 1.66 10.17 2.37
N THR A 13 2.07 9.03 1.81
CA THR A 13 3.37 8.86 1.15
C THR A 13 3.23 8.55 -0.34
N VAL A 14 1.99 8.59 -0.86
CA VAL A 14 1.67 8.36 -2.27
C VAL A 14 1.31 9.69 -2.91
N ASN A 15 2.07 10.09 -3.92
CA ASN A 15 1.78 11.25 -4.75
C ASN A 15 1.20 10.75 -6.09
N LEU A 16 -0.13 10.80 -6.22
CA LEU A 16 -0.83 10.39 -7.45
C LEU A 16 -0.70 11.40 -8.59
N LYS A 17 -0.35 12.66 -8.29
CA LYS A 17 -0.15 13.70 -9.30
C LYS A 17 1.16 13.48 -10.04
N GLU A 18 2.24 13.25 -9.29
CA GLU A 18 3.58 12.94 -9.82
C GLU A 18 3.81 11.44 -10.00
N SER A 19 2.81 10.60 -9.71
CA SER A 19 2.82 9.16 -9.95
C SER A 19 3.97 8.40 -9.26
N TYR A 20 4.18 8.64 -7.96
CA TYR A 20 5.18 7.89 -7.18
C TYR A 20 4.76 7.69 -5.72
N ARG A 21 5.46 6.77 -5.03
CA ARG A 21 5.41 6.52 -3.58
C ARG A 21 6.78 6.76 -2.97
N ILE A 22 6.85 7.28 -1.74
CA ILE A 22 8.09 7.39 -0.96
C ILE A 22 8.25 6.17 -0.06
N LEU A 23 9.33 5.41 -0.23
CA LEU A 23 9.75 4.40 0.75
C LEU A 23 10.79 5.01 1.69
N THR A 24 10.57 4.87 2.99
CA THR A 24 11.55 5.22 4.03
C THR A 24 12.14 3.93 4.57
N GLU A 25 13.44 3.71 4.37
CA GLU A 25 14.13 2.55 4.94
C GLU A 25 14.63 2.89 6.35
N THR A 26 14.11 2.20 7.38
CA THR A 26 14.43 2.48 8.79
C THR A 26 15.81 2.03 9.22
N LYS A 27 16.53 1.26 8.39
CA LYS A 27 17.88 0.78 8.72
C LYS A 27 19.01 1.69 8.24
N ASN A 28 18.84 2.35 7.10
CA ASN A 28 19.89 3.17 6.48
C ASN A 28 19.48 4.64 6.27
N GLY A 29 18.28 5.03 6.72
CA GLY A 29 17.77 6.40 6.61
C GLY A 29 17.52 6.88 5.18
N THR A 30 17.76 6.05 4.17
CA THR A 30 17.61 6.44 2.77
C THR A 30 16.14 6.42 2.38
N GLN A 31 15.67 7.56 1.88
CA GLN A 31 14.37 7.67 1.23
C GLN A 31 14.54 7.49 -0.27
N ARG A 32 13.67 6.68 -0.87
CA ARG A 32 13.62 6.55 -2.33
C ARG A 32 12.20 6.70 -2.86
N ARG A 33 12.09 7.34 -4.02
CA ARG A 33 10.84 7.37 -4.79
C ARG A 33 10.72 6.06 -5.57
N VAL A 34 9.59 5.39 -5.44
CA VAL A 34 9.19 4.27 -6.28
C VAL A 34 8.07 4.76 -7.19
N PRO A 35 8.32 4.86 -8.49
CA PRO A 35 7.28 5.27 -9.42
C PRO A 35 6.09 4.29 -9.47
N LEU A 36 4.89 4.84 -9.68
CA LEU A 36 3.64 4.12 -9.92
C LEU A 36 3.25 4.35 -11.38
N HIS A 37 3.17 3.29 -12.18
CA HIS A 37 2.84 3.43 -13.61
C HIS A 37 1.77 2.44 -14.03
N GLY A 38 1.22 2.68 -15.22
CA GLY A 38 0.29 1.79 -15.89
C GLY A 38 -0.87 1.39 -14.98
N GLU A 39 -1.06 0.09 -14.86
CA GLU A 39 -2.19 -0.48 -14.13
C GLU A 39 -2.17 -0.14 -12.63
N ALA A 40 -0.99 -0.11 -12.01
CA ALA A 40 -0.88 0.26 -10.60
C ALA A 40 -1.38 1.70 -10.39
N LEU A 41 -0.97 2.66 -11.23
CA LEU A 41 -1.43 4.04 -11.13
C LEU A 41 -2.94 4.16 -11.34
N ARG A 42 -3.50 3.42 -12.29
CA ARG A 42 -4.95 3.37 -12.56
C ARG A 42 -5.72 2.91 -11.31
N LEU A 43 -5.35 1.76 -10.77
CA LEU A 43 -5.98 1.18 -9.58
C LEU A 43 -5.85 2.10 -8.36
N PHE A 44 -4.70 2.75 -8.18
CA PHE A 44 -4.51 3.72 -7.10
C PHE A 44 -5.42 4.95 -7.22
N LYS A 45 -5.62 5.47 -8.43
CA LYS A 45 -6.53 6.59 -8.67
C LYS A 45 -7.98 6.20 -8.40
N GLU A 46 -8.40 5.02 -8.84
CA GLU A 46 -9.75 4.49 -8.59
C GLU A 46 -9.99 4.27 -7.10
N HIS A 47 -9.05 3.62 -6.42
CA HIS A 47 -9.14 3.36 -4.98
C HIS A 47 -9.17 4.65 -4.16
N ASN A 48 -8.39 5.68 -4.55
CA ASN A 48 -8.40 6.98 -3.88
C ASN A 48 -9.77 7.70 -3.95
N ARG A 49 -10.62 7.40 -4.94
CA ARG A 49 -11.96 8.01 -5.05
C ARG A 49 -12.96 7.46 -4.04
N VAL A 50 -12.79 6.20 -3.64
CA VAL A 50 -13.73 5.46 -2.77
C VAL A 50 -13.15 5.16 -1.39
N ARG A 51 -11.90 5.54 -1.13
CA ARG A 51 -11.23 5.26 0.14
C ARG A 51 -11.93 5.96 1.30
N ARG A 52 -11.81 5.33 2.46
CA ARG A 52 -12.09 5.95 3.76
C ARG A 52 -10.98 6.94 4.12
N ILE A 53 -11.34 8.20 4.35
CA ILE A 53 -10.38 9.30 4.59
C ILE A 53 -9.71 9.16 5.96
N ASP A 54 -10.41 8.58 6.92
CA ASP A 54 -9.92 8.30 8.27
C ASP A 54 -8.84 7.20 8.31
N PHE A 55 -8.67 6.44 7.22
CA PHE A 55 -7.71 5.34 7.15
C PHE A 55 -6.46 5.76 6.38
N GLN A 56 -5.30 5.70 7.06
CA GLN A 56 -4.03 6.08 6.44
C GLN A 56 -3.47 4.98 5.53
N LEU A 57 -3.67 3.71 5.87
CA LEU A 57 -3.17 2.58 5.09
C LEU A 57 -3.94 2.43 3.77
N VAL A 58 -3.24 2.02 2.72
CA VAL A 58 -3.83 1.70 1.42
C VAL A 58 -4.58 0.36 1.47
N PHE A 59 -4.04 -0.60 2.22
CA PHE A 59 -4.59 -1.94 2.43
C PHE A 59 -4.87 -2.18 3.92
N PRO A 60 -5.85 -1.49 4.51
CA PRO A 60 -6.21 -1.63 5.92
C PRO A 60 -6.87 -3.01 6.18
N GLY A 61 -6.58 -3.61 7.33
CA GLY A 61 -7.32 -4.76 7.85
C GLY A 61 -8.54 -4.31 8.68
N SER A 62 -9.12 -5.24 9.44
CA SER A 62 -10.22 -4.93 10.36
C SER A 62 -9.83 -3.88 11.41
N ASN A 63 -8.56 -3.88 11.84
CA ASN A 63 -7.96 -2.75 12.55
C ASN A 63 -7.35 -1.79 11.52
N PRO A 64 -7.79 -0.52 11.44
CA PRO A 64 -7.31 0.45 10.44
C PRO A 64 -5.80 0.75 10.51
N GLU A 65 -5.17 0.52 11.67
CA GLU A 65 -3.74 0.75 11.90
C GLU A 65 -2.87 -0.43 11.45
N ARG A 66 -3.48 -1.58 11.15
CA ARG A 66 -2.78 -2.79 10.75
C ARG A 66 -3.12 -3.16 9.30
N PRO A 67 -2.13 -3.60 8.51
CA PRO A 67 -2.42 -4.08 7.17
C PRO A 67 -3.27 -5.35 7.20
N ILE A 68 -4.05 -5.57 6.14
CA ILE A 68 -4.78 -6.82 5.95
C ILE A 68 -3.82 -8.02 5.88
N ASP A 69 -4.20 -9.13 6.50
CA ASP A 69 -3.43 -10.38 6.41
C ASP A 69 -3.80 -11.15 5.14
N VAL A 70 -3.07 -10.85 4.06
CA VAL A 70 -3.23 -11.53 2.77
C VAL A 70 -2.74 -12.97 2.84
N ARG A 71 -1.76 -13.27 3.71
CA ARG A 71 -1.14 -14.59 3.75
C ARG A 71 -2.09 -15.62 4.33
N SER A 72 -2.69 -15.34 5.48
CA SER A 72 -3.66 -16.26 6.08
C SER A 72 -4.90 -16.43 5.19
N ALA A 73 -5.35 -15.35 4.54
CA ALA A 73 -6.46 -15.42 3.59
C ALA A 73 -6.15 -16.37 2.41
N TRP A 74 -4.93 -16.29 1.87
CA TRP A 74 -4.46 -17.15 0.78
C TRP A 74 -4.31 -18.61 1.21
N GLU A 75 -3.61 -18.86 2.33
CA GLU A 75 -3.37 -20.21 2.87
C GLU A 75 -4.68 -20.95 3.15
N HIS A 76 -5.69 -20.26 3.71
CA HIS A 76 -7.02 -20.83 3.94
C HIS A 76 -7.75 -21.21 2.64
N HIS A 77 -7.50 -20.51 1.53
CA HIS A 77 -8.20 -20.77 0.27
C HIS A 77 -7.53 -21.84 -0.59
N VAL A 78 -6.19 -21.94 -0.56
CA VAL A 78 -5.42 -22.91 -1.36
C VAL A 78 -5.40 -24.30 -0.72
N SER A 79 -5.70 -24.43 0.57
CA SER A 79 -5.75 -25.70 1.29
C SER A 79 -7.09 -26.47 1.16
N ARG A 80 -7.97 -26.04 0.24
CA ARG A 80 -9.24 -26.69 -0.08
C ARG A 80 -9.20 -27.45 -1.40
#